data_AF-A0A967ATZ7-F1
#
_entry.id   AF-A0A967ATZ7-F1
#
_cell.length_a   1.000
_cell.length_b   1.000
_cell.length_c   1.000
_cell.angle_alpha   90.00
_cell.angle_beta   90.00
_cell.angle_gamma   90.00
#
_symmetry.space_group_name_H-M   'P 1'
#
loop_
_entity.id
_entity.type
_entity.pdbx_description
1 polymer ?
#
loop_
_entity_poly.entity_id
_entity_poly.type
_entity_poly.pdbx_seq_one_letter_code
_entity_poly.pdbx_strand_id
1 'polypeptide(L)'
;MDKKTFFKKSFPRQFKALFSIGLTLFIVLCSCKQDKTPLPEATISIWYGDEQPFGTLGHPQKQINILGNVQTNDSLSRVYYTLNDAADKQPLTLGSDLHRLAAKGDFNIEIERDRLQKGANSIEVWVEKDDTPLQSKKIVVDYTPETQWPLPYEVIWDQVETLQEVVQVVDGHWELTPEGIRTKDVYYDRVLAFGDASWRNYEVTTTVTFHGYNPPREGPPTYNVSHAAIASRWPGHDKDSLQPNRKWFPLGATSEFRITDGYKNCRWRIFDGEHFYEEQPESQYRNVVEGKVYGIKHRVEDLSDTETQYSVKLWEADAPEPDTWDLIAIETSEKRQPGGSCLLLAHHTDVTFGNIYVNPIHDAK
;
A
#
# COMPACT_ATOMS: atom_id res chain seq x y z
N MET A 1 30.96 41.66 -81.26
CA MET A 1 31.36 42.02 -79.89
C MET A 1 31.45 40.72 -79.11
N ASP A 2 32.60 40.15 -78.74
CA ASP A 2 33.98 40.45 -79.04
C ASP A 2 34.77 39.12 -79.06
N LYS A 3 35.75 39.07 -79.96
CA LYS A 3 36.80 38.08 -80.27
C LYS A 3 36.68 36.59 -79.87
N LYS A 4 36.56 35.78 -80.93
CA LYS A 4 37.09 34.43 -81.06
C LYS A 4 38.62 34.44 -81.32
N THR A 5 39.24 33.31 -80.96
CA THR A 5 40.28 32.55 -81.71
C THR A 5 41.79 32.89 -81.63
N PHE A 6 42.52 31.85 -81.23
CA PHE A 6 43.63 31.15 -81.93
C PHE A 6 45.10 31.33 -81.53
N PHE A 7 45.74 30.15 -81.37
CA PHE A 7 47.10 29.73 -81.77
C PHE A 7 48.34 30.03 -80.90
N LYS A 8 48.98 28.95 -80.40
CA LYS A 8 50.34 28.43 -80.77
C LYS A 8 50.81 27.42 -79.70
N LYS A 9 51.02 26.12 -80.00
CA LYS A 9 52.13 25.42 -80.70
C LYS A 9 53.36 25.06 -79.84
N SER A 10 53.60 23.73 -79.78
CA SER A 10 54.84 22.91 -79.68
C SER A 10 55.71 22.96 -78.41
N PHE A 11 55.86 21.85 -77.64
CA PHE A 11 56.79 20.69 -77.79
C PHE A 11 58.30 21.06 -77.72
N PRO A 12 59.24 20.23 -77.21
CA PRO A 12 59.13 19.07 -76.28
C PRO A 12 60.31 18.81 -75.29
N ARG A 13 60.10 17.77 -74.46
CA ARG A 13 61.01 16.64 -74.11
C ARG A 13 62.17 16.77 -73.09
N GLN A 14 62.13 15.76 -72.20
CA GLN A 14 63.19 15.13 -71.37
C GLN A 14 63.46 15.83 -70.02
N PHE A 15 63.62 15.17 -68.86
CA PHE A 15 64.27 13.91 -68.52
C PHE A 15 63.74 13.35 -67.16
N LYS A 16 64.02 12.08 -66.88
CA LYS A 16 63.56 11.26 -65.73
C LYS A 16 64.14 11.69 -64.38
N ALA A 17 63.38 11.54 -63.29
CA ALA A 17 63.90 11.08 -61.99
C ALA A 17 62.75 10.54 -61.11
N LEU A 18 62.96 9.38 -60.51
CA LEU A 18 62.06 8.68 -59.59
C LEU A 18 61.90 9.45 -58.27
N PHE A 19 60.68 9.50 -57.73
CA PHE A 19 60.46 9.58 -56.29
C PHE A 19 59.19 8.80 -55.94
N SER A 20 59.38 7.71 -55.18
CA SER A 20 58.34 7.02 -54.45
C SER A 20 58.45 7.48 -53.01
N ILE A 21 57.40 8.04 -52.41
CA ILE A 21 57.18 8.11 -50.95
C ILE A 21 55.68 8.35 -50.70
N GLY A 22 55.06 7.37 -50.03
CA GLY A 22 54.11 7.54 -48.93
C GLY A 22 52.81 8.31 -49.19
N LEU A 23 51.79 7.64 -49.71
CA LEU A 23 50.40 8.06 -49.51
C LEU A 23 49.93 7.56 -48.13
N THR A 24 50.08 8.38 -47.09
CA THR A 24 49.51 8.07 -45.77
C THR A 24 48.01 8.34 -45.82
N LEU A 25 47.24 7.28 -46.03
CA LEU A 25 45.79 7.29 -45.90
C LEU A 25 45.45 7.36 -44.39
N PHE A 26 45.14 8.55 -43.89
CA PHE A 26 44.57 8.71 -42.55
C PHE A 26 43.11 8.23 -42.60
N ILE A 27 42.89 6.94 -42.35
CA ILE A 27 41.56 6.45 -41.99
C ILE A 27 41.31 6.95 -40.57
N VAL A 28 40.49 8.00 -40.44
CA VAL A 28 39.87 8.33 -39.16
C VAL A 28 38.88 7.21 -38.88
N LEU A 29 39.34 6.18 -38.17
CA LEU A 29 38.46 5.29 -37.44
C LEU A 29 37.81 6.15 -36.37
N CYS A 30 36.63 6.70 -36.67
CA CYS A 30 35.68 7.07 -35.63
C CYS A 30 35.39 5.79 -34.86
N SER A 31 36.18 5.55 -33.81
CA SER A 31 35.80 4.64 -32.76
C SER A 31 34.61 5.31 -32.08
N CYS A 32 33.42 5.05 -32.62
CA CYS A 32 32.20 5.21 -31.85
C CYS A 32 32.38 4.31 -30.64
N LYS A 33 32.83 4.88 -29.53
CA LYS A 33 32.57 4.31 -28.21
C LYS A 33 31.05 4.25 -28.17
N GLN A 34 30.52 3.09 -28.48
CA GLN A 34 29.16 2.73 -28.16
C GLN A 34 29.13 2.82 -26.64
N ASP A 35 28.64 3.95 -26.11
CA ASP A 35 28.31 4.05 -24.71
C ASP A 35 27.41 2.85 -24.43
N LYS A 36 27.95 1.89 -23.70
CA LYS A 36 27.23 0.70 -23.26
C LYS A 36 26.29 1.16 -22.16
N THR A 37 25.33 2.00 -22.50
CA THR A 37 24.15 2.19 -21.67
C THR A 37 23.53 0.80 -21.55
N PRO A 38 23.36 0.27 -20.33
CA PRO A 38 22.71 -1.02 -20.15
C PRO A 38 21.36 -1.02 -20.87
N LEU A 39 20.99 -2.16 -21.46
CA LEU A 39 19.64 -2.30 -21.98
C LEU A 39 18.64 -2.12 -20.83
N PRO A 40 17.47 -1.52 -21.11
CA PRO A 40 16.44 -1.39 -20.09
C PRO A 40 16.00 -2.78 -19.64
N GLU A 41 16.08 -3.03 -18.34
CA GLU A 41 15.68 -4.28 -17.69
C GLU A 41 14.67 -3.96 -16.60
N ALA A 42 13.65 -4.83 -16.48
CA ALA A 42 12.60 -4.68 -15.49
C ALA A 42 12.19 -6.03 -14.88
N THR A 43 11.91 -6.01 -13.57
CA THR A 43 11.33 -7.13 -12.84
C THR A 43 10.07 -6.69 -12.10
N ILE A 44 9.03 -7.51 -12.14
CA ILE A 44 7.77 -7.29 -11.43
C ILE A 44 7.65 -8.36 -10.36
N SER A 45 7.37 -7.95 -9.12
CA SER A 45 7.11 -8.85 -7.99
C SER A 45 5.72 -8.58 -7.42
N ILE A 46 4.90 -9.62 -7.29
CA ILE A 46 3.58 -9.55 -6.65
C ILE A 46 3.73 -10.11 -5.23
N TRP A 47 3.28 -9.36 -4.22
CA TRP A 47 3.60 -9.70 -2.82
C TRP A 47 2.81 -10.90 -2.29
N TYR A 48 1.54 -11.04 -2.69
CA TYR A 48 0.61 -12.04 -2.15
C TYR A 48 0.28 -13.15 -3.15
N GLY A 49 1.24 -13.49 -4.00
CA GLY A 49 1.10 -14.55 -5.00
C GLY A 49 0.38 -14.10 -6.28
N ASP A 50 0.48 -14.95 -7.30
CA ASP A 50 -0.09 -14.70 -8.62
C ASP A 50 -1.55 -15.18 -8.73
N GLU A 51 -2.07 -15.88 -7.71
CA GLU A 51 -3.46 -16.31 -7.60
C GLU A 51 -4.01 -15.81 -6.28
N GLN A 52 -5.07 -14.99 -6.31
CA GLN A 52 -5.60 -14.34 -5.10
C GLN A 52 -7.13 -14.42 -5.05
N PRO A 53 -7.73 -15.00 -3.99
CA PRO A 53 -9.16 -14.96 -3.80
C PRO A 53 -9.61 -13.61 -3.25
N PHE A 54 -10.78 -13.13 -3.68
CA PHE A 54 -11.43 -11.95 -3.10
C PHE A 54 -12.92 -12.18 -2.93
N GLY A 55 -13.47 -11.72 -1.81
CA GLY A 55 -14.88 -11.84 -1.53
C GLY A 55 -15.31 -13.21 -0.99
N THR A 56 -14.41 -14.13 -0.65
CA THR A 56 -14.78 -15.44 -0.10
C THR A 56 -15.59 -15.34 1.18
N LEU A 57 -15.18 -14.44 2.09
CA LEU A 57 -15.89 -14.18 3.34
C LEU A 57 -16.89 -13.03 3.22
N GLY A 58 -16.55 -12.01 2.44
CA GLY A 58 -17.34 -10.78 2.33
C GLY A 58 -16.45 -9.67 1.77
N HIS A 59 -16.95 -8.44 1.80
CA HIS A 59 -16.29 -7.31 1.15
C HIS A 59 -16.03 -6.18 2.15
N PRO A 60 -14.79 -6.03 2.64
CA PRO A 60 -14.47 -5.02 3.63
C PRO A 60 -14.45 -3.60 3.05
N GLN A 61 -14.31 -3.47 1.73
CA GLN A 61 -14.33 -2.20 1.01
C GLN A 61 -14.85 -2.33 -0.43
N LYS A 62 -14.91 -1.22 -1.17
CA LYS A 62 -15.43 -1.16 -2.55
C LYS A 62 -14.46 -1.74 -3.59
N GLN A 63 -13.16 -1.75 -3.28
CA GLN A 63 -12.08 -2.18 -4.16
C GLN A 63 -11.40 -3.47 -3.70
N ILE A 64 -10.77 -4.18 -4.62
CA ILE A 64 -9.70 -5.14 -4.32
C ILE A 64 -8.34 -4.47 -4.49
N ASN A 65 -7.30 -4.99 -3.82
CA ASN A 65 -5.94 -4.45 -3.88
C ASN A 65 -4.96 -5.53 -4.36
N ILE A 66 -4.21 -5.25 -5.42
CA ILE A 66 -3.05 -6.07 -5.83
C ILE A 66 -1.78 -5.27 -5.59
N LEU A 67 -0.96 -5.75 -4.65
CA LEU A 67 0.24 -5.07 -4.21
C LEU A 67 1.49 -5.73 -4.76
N GLY A 68 2.49 -4.91 -5.06
CA GLY A 68 3.75 -5.40 -5.60
C GLY A 68 4.81 -4.31 -5.72
N ASN A 69 5.93 -4.68 -6.34
CA ASN A 69 7.03 -3.78 -6.63
C ASN A 69 7.54 -3.99 -8.07
N VAL A 70 7.89 -2.89 -8.74
CA VAL A 70 8.61 -2.89 -10.02
C VAL A 70 10.01 -2.34 -9.81
N GLN A 71 11.01 -3.14 -10.14
CA GLN A 71 12.39 -2.68 -10.24
C GLN A 71 12.74 -2.49 -11.72
N THR A 72 13.26 -1.33 -12.06
CA THR A 72 13.75 -1.02 -13.41
C THR A 72 15.02 -0.18 -13.31
N ASN A 73 15.98 -0.47 -14.18
CA ASN A 73 17.18 0.36 -14.34
C ASN A 73 16.92 1.60 -15.22
N ASP A 74 15.70 1.75 -15.75
CA ASP A 74 15.32 2.82 -16.66
C ASP A 74 14.22 3.71 -16.06
N SER A 75 14.57 4.96 -15.77
CA SER A 75 13.68 5.96 -15.16
C SER A 75 12.55 6.46 -16.07
N LEU A 76 12.57 6.15 -17.36
CA LEU A 76 11.55 6.52 -18.34
C LEU A 76 10.54 5.39 -18.59
N SER A 77 10.68 4.27 -17.88
CA SER A 77 9.72 3.17 -17.95
C SER A 77 8.34 3.62 -17.45
N ARG A 78 7.29 3.29 -18.21
CA ARG A 78 5.90 3.43 -17.79
C ARG A 78 5.41 2.09 -17.26
N VAL A 79 4.61 2.13 -16.20
CA VAL A 79 3.96 0.95 -15.64
C VAL A 79 2.45 1.13 -15.70
N TYR A 80 1.75 0.09 -16.09
CA TYR A 80 0.29 0.08 -16.17
C TYR A 80 -0.24 -1.34 -15.95
N TYR A 81 -1.54 -1.47 -15.76
CA TYR A 81 -2.23 -2.76 -15.74
C TYR A 81 -3.38 -2.83 -16.75
N THR A 82 -3.76 -4.03 -17.12
CA THR A 82 -5.00 -4.35 -17.85
C THR A 82 -5.85 -5.32 -17.02
N LEU A 83 -7.17 -5.32 -17.25
CA LEU A 83 -8.13 -6.21 -16.59
C LEU A 83 -8.95 -6.95 -17.65
N ASN A 84 -9.04 -8.28 -17.56
CA ASN A 84 -9.88 -9.14 -18.40
C ASN A 84 -9.80 -8.82 -19.90
N ASP A 85 -8.61 -8.94 -20.49
CA ASP A 85 -8.32 -8.66 -21.90
C ASP A 85 -8.77 -7.27 -22.39
N ALA A 86 -9.07 -6.34 -21.48
CA ALA A 86 -9.43 -4.98 -21.84
C ALA A 86 -8.29 -4.29 -22.58
N ALA A 87 -8.63 -3.59 -23.67
CA ALA A 87 -7.67 -2.80 -24.44
C ALA A 87 -7.13 -1.59 -23.65
N ASP A 88 -7.91 -1.10 -22.68
CA ASP A 88 -7.57 0.08 -21.89
C ASP A 88 -6.46 -0.21 -20.89
N LYS A 89 -5.31 0.45 -21.09
CA LYS A 89 -4.17 0.45 -20.17
C LYS A 89 -4.42 1.44 -19.03
N GLN A 90 -4.43 0.95 -17.80
CA GLN A 90 -4.60 1.78 -16.60
C GLN A 90 -3.23 2.11 -15.99
N PRO A 91 -2.79 3.38 -16.00
CA PRO A 91 -1.47 3.75 -15.52
C PRO A 91 -1.32 3.50 -14.02
N LEU A 92 -0.12 3.08 -13.60
CA LEU A 92 0.27 2.94 -12.20
C LEU A 92 1.31 4.01 -11.86
N THR A 93 1.12 4.65 -10.73
CA THR A 93 2.19 5.35 -10.03
C THR A 93 3.06 4.32 -9.31
N LEU A 94 4.32 4.68 -9.13
CA LEU A 94 5.27 3.88 -8.39
C LEU A 94 5.75 4.69 -7.19
N GLY A 95 5.90 4.01 -6.06
CA GLY A 95 6.46 4.56 -4.85
C GLY A 95 7.91 5.01 -5.03
N SER A 96 8.49 5.68 -4.03
CA SER A 96 7.85 6.03 -2.75
C SER A 96 6.97 7.30 -2.87
N ASP A 97 5.81 7.33 -2.21
CA ASP A 97 4.83 8.43 -2.34
C ASP A 97 4.54 9.20 -1.04
N LEU A 98 5.32 8.93 0.01
CA LEU A 98 5.16 9.45 1.39
C LEU A 98 3.87 9.01 2.09
N HIS A 99 3.10 8.11 1.48
CA HIS A 99 1.83 7.58 1.96
C HIS A 99 1.79 6.06 1.69
N ARG A 100 0.84 5.59 0.89
CA ARG A 100 0.53 4.16 0.73
C ARG A 100 1.65 3.35 0.04
N LEU A 101 2.53 3.98 -0.74
CA LEU A 101 3.62 3.34 -1.48
C LEU A 101 4.97 3.65 -0.81
N ALA A 102 5.61 2.65 -0.22
CA ALA A 102 6.70 2.90 0.73
C ALA A 102 8.08 2.96 0.11
N ALA A 103 8.42 1.95 -0.68
CA ALA A 103 9.70 1.86 -1.35
C ALA A 103 9.61 2.32 -2.81
N LYS A 104 10.79 2.59 -3.38
CA LYS A 104 10.88 2.87 -4.82
C LYS A 104 10.33 1.69 -5.62
N GLY A 105 9.38 1.96 -6.51
CA GLY A 105 8.80 0.93 -7.37
C GLY A 105 7.55 0.24 -6.80
N ASP A 106 7.18 0.50 -5.55
CA ASP A 106 5.96 -0.09 -4.97
C ASP A 106 4.72 0.37 -5.73
N PHE A 107 3.74 -0.50 -5.90
CA PHE A 107 2.45 -0.16 -6.47
C PHE A 107 1.32 -0.83 -5.69
N ASN A 108 0.13 -0.23 -5.76
CA ASN A 108 -1.11 -0.77 -5.23
C ASN A 108 -2.22 -0.60 -6.28
N ILE A 109 -2.63 -1.68 -6.92
CA ILE A 109 -3.70 -1.66 -7.92
C ILE A 109 -5.04 -1.72 -7.20
N GLU A 110 -5.83 -0.66 -7.34
CA GLU A 110 -7.21 -0.63 -6.83
C GLU A 110 -8.19 -0.91 -7.98
N ILE A 111 -8.95 -1.99 -7.84
CA ILE A 111 -9.97 -2.37 -8.82
C ILE A 111 -11.33 -2.37 -8.12
N GLU A 112 -12.22 -1.49 -8.55
CA GLU A 112 -13.61 -1.48 -8.11
C GLU A 112 -14.26 -2.83 -8.41
N ARG A 113 -14.94 -3.38 -7.40
CA ARG A 113 -15.52 -4.73 -7.46
C ARG A 113 -16.60 -4.90 -8.52
N ASP A 114 -17.25 -3.82 -8.95
CA ASP A 114 -18.24 -3.82 -10.03
C ASP A 114 -17.62 -4.04 -11.42
N ARG A 115 -16.30 -3.92 -11.55
CA ARG A 115 -15.54 -4.24 -12.77
C ARG A 115 -15.12 -5.71 -12.85
N LEU A 116 -15.27 -6.46 -11.75
CA LEU A 116 -14.87 -7.86 -11.67
C LEU A 116 -16.02 -8.78 -12.09
N GLN A 117 -15.67 -9.85 -12.81
CA GLN A 117 -16.57 -10.95 -13.13
C GLN A 117 -16.59 -11.94 -11.97
N LYS A 118 -17.72 -12.63 -11.75
CA LYS A 118 -17.75 -13.76 -10.80
C LYS A 118 -16.79 -14.85 -11.29
N GLY A 119 -15.94 -15.35 -10.40
CA GLY A 119 -14.91 -16.33 -10.71
C GLY A 119 -13.59 -15.67 -11.13
N ALA A 120 -12.86 -16.33 -12.03
CA ALA A 120 -11.54 -15.89 -12.46
C ALA A 120 -11.56 -14.57 -13.27
N ASN A 121 -10.70 -13.66 -12.87
CA ASN A 121 -10.36 -12.41 -13.54
C ASN A 121 -8.86 -12.38 -13.81
N SER A 122 -8.45 -11.89 -14.97
CA SER A 122 -7.04 -11.74 -15.34
C SER A 122 -6.60 -10.29 -15.18
N ILE A 123 -5.56 -10.06 -14.39
CA ILE A 123 -4.88 -8.77 -14.28
C ILE A 123 -3.47 -8.95 -14.83
N GLU A 124 -3.03 -8.07 -15.72
CA GLU A 124 -1.65 -8.11 -16.21
C GLU A 124 -0.97 -6.77 -16.00
N VAL A 125 0.15 -6.78 -15.28
CA VAL A 125 1.01 -5.61 -15.05
C VAL A 125 2.09 -5.59 -16.11
N TRP A 126 2.30 -4.43 -16.71
CA TRP A 126 3.24 -4.23 -17.80
C TRP A 126 4.24 -3.14 -17.45
N VAL A 127 5.49 -3.33 -17.88
CA VAL A 127 6.52 -2.30 -17.91
C VAL A 127 6.90 -2.05 -19.36
N GLU A 128 6.85 -0.80 -19.79
CA GLU A 128 7.14 -0.38 -21.17
C GLU A 128 8.11 0.79 -21.21
N LYS A 129 8.94 0.83 -22.25
CA LYS A 129 9.74 2.00 -22.63
C LYS A 129 9.45 2.35 -24.08
N ASP A 130 9.11 3.62 -24.35
CA ASP A 130 8.84 4.11 -25.71
C ASP A 130 7.87 3.18 -26.49
N ASP A 131 6.76 2.80 -25.82
CA ASP A 131 5.75 1.85 -26.32
C ASP A 131 6.25 0.42 -26.62
N THR A 132 7.47 0.09 -26.23
CA THR A 132 8.06 -1.26 -26.33
C THR A 132 7.92 -1.99 -24.99
N PRO A 133 7.23 -3.15 -24.93
CA PRO A 133 7.16 -3.97 -23.72
C PRO A 133 8.54 -4.47 -23.29
N LEU A 134 8.87 -4.25 -22.02
CA LEU A 134 10.08 -4.76 -21.37
C LEU A 134 9.79 -6.01 -20.54
N GLN A 135 8.67 -6.01 -19.82
CA GLN A 135 8.26 -7.08 -18.93
C GLN A 135 6.75 -7.07 -18.74
N SER A 136 6.15 -8.24 -18.53
CA SER A 136 4.78 -8.35 -18.02
C SER A 136 4.66 -9.42 -16.94
N LYS A 137 3.63 -9.29 -16.11
CA LYS A 137 3.30 -10.27 -15.06
C LYS A 137 1.79 -10.40 -14.96
N LYS A 138 1.30 -11.62 -15.15
CA LYS A 138 -0.11 -11.98 -15.04
C LYS A 138 -0.44 -12.43 -13.62
N ILE A 139 -1.59 -11.99 -13.13
CA ILE A 139 -2.22 -12.34 -11.85
C ILE A 139 -3.64 -12.81 -12.16
N VAL A 140 -4.09 -13.86 -11.48
CA VAL A 140 -5.45 -14.36 -11.53
C VAL A 140 -6.14 -14.03 -10.21
N VAL A 141 -7.28 -13.37 -10.29
CA VAL A 141 -8.15 -13.09 -9.15
C VAL A 141 -9.39 -13.94 -9.24
N ASP A 142 -9.68 -14.74 -8.21
CA ASP A 142 -10.96 -15.44 -8.10
C ASP A 142 -11.93 -14.61 -7.25
N TYR A 143 -12.97 -14.05 -7.88
CA TYR A 143 -13.86 -13.08 -7.25
C TYR A 143 -15.24 -13.66 -6.94
N THR A 144 -15.65 -13.56 -5.67
CA THR A 144 -16.97 -14.00 -5.19
C THR A 144 -17.81 -12.78 -4.74
N PRO A 145 -18.81 -12.33 -5.53
CA PRO A 145 -19.53 -11.08 -5.25
C PRO A 145 -20.60 -11.16 -4.16
N GLU A 146 -21.22 -12.33 -3.94
CA GLU A 146 -22.45 -12.48 -3.13
C GLU A 146 -22.16 -13.21 -1.82
N THR A 147 -21.40 -12.56 -0.94
CA THR A 147 -21.00 -13.11 0.36
C THR A 147 -21.20 -12.07 1.45
N GLN A 148 -21.39 -12.55 2.67
CA GLN A 148 -21.53 -11.73 3.85
C GLN A 148 -20.57 -12.25 4.92
N TRP A 149 -19.74 -11.35 5.44
CA TRP A 149 -18.73 -11.66 6.41
C TRP A 149 -19.37 -12.05 7.74
N PRO A 150 -19.10 -13.27 8.27
CA PRO A 150 -19.74 -13.72 9.50
C PRO A 150 -19.42 -12.81 10.67
N LEU A 151 -20.35 -12.69 11.62
CA LEU A 151 -20.14 -12.07 12.93
C LEU A 151 -20.88 -12.96 13.95
N PRO A 152 -20.21 -13.62 14.91
CA PRO A 152 -18.79 -13.50 15.27
C PRO A 152 -17.81 -14.00 14.20
N TYR A 153 -16.54 -13.59 14.34
CA TYR A 153 -15.45 -13.98 13.45
C TYR A 153 -14.13 -14.12 14.22
N GLU A 154 -13.25 -14.99 13.77
CA GLU A 154 -11.90 -15.12 14.33
C GLU A 154 -10.86 -15.38 13.25
N VAL A 155 -9.62 -14.98 13.53
CA VAL A 155 -8.45 -15.33 12.73
C VAL A 155 -7.38 -15.92 13.64
N ILE A 156 -6.99 -17.15 13.36
CA ILE A 156 -5.92 -17.86 14.07
C ILE A 156 -4.73 -17.98 13.12
N TRP A 157 -3.72 -17.10 13.26
CA TRP A 157 -2.67 -16.93 12.25
C TRP A 157 -1.84 -18.19 11.97
N ASP A 158 -1.64 -19.03 12.99
CA ASP A 158 -1.02 -20.36 12.90
C ASP A 158 -1.66 -21.24 11.82
N GLN A 159 -2.96 -21.09 11.59
CA GLN A 159 -3.77 -21.91 10.68
C GLN A 159 -3.95 -21.27 9.31
N VAL A 160 -3.37 -20.09 9.09
CA VAL A 160 -3.52 -19.32 7.85
C VAL A 160 -2.39 -19.66 6.90
N GLU A 161 -2.73 -20.16 5.72
CA GLU A 161 -1.76 -20.33 4.63
C GLU A 161 -1.79 -19.13 3.68
N THR A 162 -2.99 -18.62 3.37
CA THR A 162 -3.22 -17.51 2.44
C THR A 162 -3.92 -16.36 3.15
N LEU A 163 -3.25 -15.20 3.27
CA LEU A 163 -3.82 -14.03 3.97
C LEU A 163 -5.15 -13.57 3.38
N GLN A 164 -5.25 -13.52 2.04
CA GLN A 164 -6.44 -13.04 1.32
C GLN A 164 -7.70 -13.90 1.57
N GLU A 165 -7.56 -15.08 2.18
CA GLU A 165 -8.70 -15.94 2.55
C GLU A 165 -9.34 -15.54 3.89
N VAL A 166 -8.60 -14.84 4.76
CA VAL A 166 -9.03 -14.51 6.13
C VAL A 166 -9.07 -13.00 6.43
N VAL A 167 -8.39 -12.19 5.62
CA VAL A 167 -8.41 -10.72 5.65
C VAL A 167 -8.18 -10.21 4.23
N GLN A 168 -8.54 -8.97 3.93
CA GLN A 168 -8.07 -8.30 2.72
C GLN A 168 -6.84 -7.46 3.05
N VAL A 169 -5.72 -7.69 2.37
CA VAL A 169 -4.57 -6.78 2.47
C VAL A 169 -4.87 -5.52 1.67
N VAL A 170 -4.98 -4.38 2.34
CA VAL A 170 -5.28 -3.09 1.70
C VAL A 170 -4.00 -2.33 1.39
N ASP A 171 -3.05 -2.33 2.33
CA ASP A 171 -1.77 -1.63 2.22
C ASP A 171 -0.64 -2.35 2.96
N GLY A 172 0.58 -2.17 2.43
CA GLY A 172 1.81 -2.67 3.01
C GLY A 172 2.13 -4.12 2.65
N HIS A 173 3.34 -4.52 3.03
CA HIS A 173 3.82 -5.89 2.95
C HIS A 173 3.78 -6.47 4.36
N TRP A 174 3.07 -7.58 4.49
CA TRP A 174 2.78 -8.28 5.73
C TRP A 174 3.31 -9.70 5.66
N GLU A 175 3.83 -10.21 6.77
CA GLU A 175 4.36 -11.56 6.87
C GLU A 175 3.74 -12.33 8.04
N LEU A 176 3.37 -13.58 7.78
CA LEU A 176 2.98 -14.52 8.82
C LEU A 176 4.23 -14.93 9.60
N THR A 177 4.14 -14.82 10.93
CA THR A 177 5.18 -15.20 11.89
C THR A 177 4.58 -16.16 12.91
N PRO A 178 5.38 -16.95 13.65
CA PRO A 178 4.87 -17.79 14.73
C PRO A 178 4.07 -17.01 15.79
N GLU A 179 4.35 -15.71 15.96
CA GLU A 179 3.70 -14.84 16.94
C GLU A 179 2.44 -14.14 16.41
N GLY A 180 2.19 -14.18 15.09
CA GLY A 180 1.05 -13.51 14.44
C GLY A 180 1.41 -12.87 13.09
N ILE A 181 0.67 -11.84 12.69
CA ILE A 181 0.88 -11.10 11.43
C ILE A 181 1.73 -9.84 11.69
N ARG A 182 2.87 -9.70 10.99
CA ARG A 182 3.84 -8.61 11.21
C ARG A 182 4.01 -7.71 10.01
N THR A 183 4.21 -6.41 10.25
CA THR A 183 4.61 -5.47 9.19
C THR A 183 6.06 -5.73 8.75
N LYS A 184 6.29 -5.91 7.45
CA LYS A 184 7.64 -6.08 6.90
C LYS A 184 8.37 -4.76 6.68
N ASP A 185 7.61 -3.74 6.28
CA ASP A 185 8.12 -2.42 5.92
C ASP A 185 7.42 -1.34 6.74
N VAL A 186 8.15 -0.70 7.66
CA VAL A 186 7.64 0.40 8.50
C VAL A 186 7.42 1.67 7.68
N TYR A 187 6.16 2.07 7.50
CA TYR A 187 5.80 3.26 6.72
C TYR A 187 4.40 3.78 7.07
N TYR A 188 3.93 4.80 6.34
CA TYR A 188 2.55 5.27 6.43
C TYR A 188 1.58 4.10 6.18
N ASP A 189 0.51 4.07 6.99
CA ASP A 189 -0.57 3.07 7.06
C ASP A 189 -0.32 1.73 6.35
N ARG A 190 -0.05 0.70 7.16
CA ARG A 190 -0.14 -0.70 6.75
C ARG A 190 -1.45 -1.23 7.24
N VAL A 191 -2.23 -1.83 6.35
CA VAL A 191 -3.65 -2.04 6.60
C VAL A 191 -4.08 -3.44 6.17
N LEU A 192 -4.70 -4.16 7.11
CA LEU A 192 -5.46 -5.37 6.87
C LEU A 192 -6.92 -5.10 7.19
N ALA A 193 -7.84 -5.41 6.29
CA ALA A 193 -9.27 -5.21 6.48
C ALA A 193 -10.02 -6.54 6.65
N PHE A 194 -11.03 -6.57 7.50
CA PHE A 194 -11.87 -7.75 7.75
C PHE A 194 -13.26 -7.33 8.23
N GLY A 195 -14.25 -8.20 8.06
CA GLY A 195 -15.65 -7.82 8.19
C GLY A 195 -16.18 -7.16 6.92
N ASP A 196 -17.42 -6.67 6.97
CA ASP A 196 -18.03 -5.99 5.83
C ASP A 196 -19.04 -4.92 6.26
N ALA A 197 -19.68 -4.29 5.27
CA ALA A 197 -20.68 -3.26 5.47
C ALA A 197 -21.94 -3.70 6.23
N SER A 198 -22.10 -4.98 6.58
CA SER A 198 -23.20 -5.48 7.42
C SER A 198 -22.91 -5.39 8.92
N TRP A 199 -21.64 -5.28 9.33
CA TRP A 199 -21.28 -5.15 10.74
C TRP A 199 -21.72 -3.79 11.31
N ARG A 200 -22.20 -3.78 12.56
CA ARG A 200 -22.78 -2.60 13.23
C ARG A 200 -22.17 -2.39 14.61
N ASN A 201 -22.49 -3.30 15.52
CA ASN A 201 -22.10 -3.27 16.93
C ASN A 201 -21.22 -4.49 17.22
N TYR A 202 -19.95 -4.26 17.48
CA TYR A 202 -18.98 -5.34 17.64
C TYR A 202 -17.79 -4.93 18.50
N GLU A 203 -17.18 -5.94 19.11
CA GLU A 203 -15.95 -5.85 19.87
C GLU A 203 -14.86 -6.66 19.18
N VAL A 204 -13.69 -6.05 18.97
CA VAL A 204 -12.49 -6.69 18.42
C VAL A 204 -11.46 -6.81 19.52
N THR A 205 -10.92 -8.01 19.69
CA THR A 205 -9.82 -8.31 20.61
C THR A 205 -8.67 -8.93 19.83
N THR A 206 -7.46 -8.47 20.11
CA THR A 206 -6.22 -9.11 19.63
C THR A 206 -5.09 -8.81 20.61
N THR A 207 -3.87 -9.17 20.26
CA THR A 207 -2.66 -8.70 20.92
C THR A 207 -1.85 -7.84 19.96
N VAL A 208 -1.05 -6.94 20.50
CA VAL A 208 -0.07 -6.13 19.75
C VAL A 208 1.29 -6.19 20.43
N THR A 209 2.34 -6.35 19.64
CA THR A 209 3.73 -6.23 20.09
C THR A 209 4.40 -5.14 19.26
N PHE A 210 5.03 -4.18 19.92
CA PHE A 210 5.78 -3.11 19.26
C PHE A 210 7.26 -3.47 19.20
N HIS A 211 7.81 -3.65 18.00
CA HIS A 211 9.22 -4.01 17.77
C HIS A 211 10.08 -2.83 17.34
N GLY A 212 9.46 -1.71 17.00
CA GLY A 212 10.13 -0.52 16.51
C GLY A 212 9.13 0.49 15.95
N TYR A 213 9.62 1.69 15.64
CA TYR A 213 8.83 2.75 15.02
C TYR A 213 9.74 3.82 14.41
N ASN A 214 9.23 4.54 13.42
CA ASN A 214 9.84 5.80 13.00
C ASN A 214 9.38 6.89 13.97
N PRO A 215 10.26 7.64 14.65
CA PRO A 215 9.83 8.63 15.62
C PRO A 215 8.87 9.67 15.01
N PRO A 216 7.75 10.01 15.68
CA PRO A 216 6.80 10.98 15.17
C PRO A 216 7.47 12.35 15.06
N ARG A 217 7.46 12.93 13.86
CA ARG A 217 8.00 14.27 13.55
C ARG A 217 7.01 15.06 12.71
N GLU A 218 7.05 16.38 12.85
CA GLU A 218 6.25 17.27 12.02
C GLU A 218 6.56 17.07 10.53
N GLY A 219 5.50 16.97 9.71
CA GLY A 219 5.62 16.75 8.27
C GLY A 219 5.81 15.29 7.84
N PRO A 220 5.90 15.04 6.52
CA PRO A 220 6.05 13.69 5.99
C PRO A 220 7.38 13.02 6.38
N PRO A 221 7.42 11.68 6.40
CA PRO A 221 6.28 10.79 6.16
C PRO A 221 5.42 10.54 7.41
N THR A 222 5.88 10.91 8.61
CA THR A 222 5.23 10.53 9.88
C THR A 222 4.07 11.42 10.32
N TYR A 223 3.98 12.65 9.81
CA TYR A 223 2.92 13.61 10.14
C TYR A 223 2.64 13.78 11.65
N ASN A 224 3.69 13.71 12.47
CA ASN A 224 3.67 13.76 13.93
C ASN A 224 2.92 12.59 14.60
N VAL A 225 2.84 11.44 13.93
CA VAL A 225 2.15 10.26 14.44
C VAL A 225 2.93 8.97 14.14
N SER A 226 2.89 8.06 15.10
CA SER A 226 3.20 6.65 14.91
C SER A 226 2.26 5.89 15.84
N HIS A 227 1.64 4.82 15.37
CA HIS A 227 0.66 4.09 16.17
C HIS A 227 0.44 2.66 15.67
N ALA A 228 -0.19 1.87 16.53
CA ALA A 228 -1.00 0.74 16.12
C ALA A 228 -2.46 1.07 16.45
N ALA A 229 -3.38 0.59 15.63
CA ALA A 229 -4.79 0.96 15.74
C ALA A 229 -5.71 -0.16 15.27
N ILE A 230 -6.94 -0.07 15.72
CA ILE A 230 -8.08 -0.72 15.08
C ILE A 230 -9.03 0.38 14.62
N ALA A 231 -9.35 0.40 13.33
CA ALA A 231 -10.39 1.28 12.81
C ALA A 231 -11.70 0.52 12.71
N SER A 232 -12.78 1.14 13.15
CA SER A 232 -14.12 0.55 13.19
C SER A 232 -15.05 1.25 12.21
N ARG A 233 -15.97 0.46 11.64
CA ARG A 233 -16.93 0.87 10.61
C ARG A 233 -16.25 1.52 9.40
N TRP A 234 -15.22 0.84 8.92
CA TRP A 234 -14.49 1.20 7.71
C TRP A 234 -15.34 0.95 6.45
N PRO A 235 -15.53 1.96 5.58
CA PRO A 235 -16.29 1.80 4.35
C PRO A 235 -15.43 1.58 3.09
N GLY A 236 -14.10 1.64 3.22
CA GLY A 236 -13.17 1.67 2.09
C GLY A 236 -12.59 3.05 1.80
N HIS A 237 -11.51 3.06 1.03
CA HIS A 237 -11.00 4.31 0.46
C HIS A 237 -12.01 4.88 -0.54
N ASP A 238 -12.14 6.21 -0.52
CA ASP A 238 -12.94 6.94 -1.48
C ASP A 238 -12.06 7.40 -2.65
N LYS A 239 -12.70 7.54 -3.81
CA LYS A 239 -12.02 8.02 -5.02
C LYS A 239 -11.51 9.45 -4.85
N ASP A 240 -10.27 9.68 -5.24
CA ASP A 240 -9.67 11.00 -5.40
C ASP A 240 -8.89 11.11 -6.73
N SER A 241 -7.97 12.09 -6.83
CA SER A 241 -7.17 12.34 -8.03
C SER A 241 -5.81 11.63 -8.03
N LEU A 242 -5.56 10.76 -7.05
CA LEU A 242 -4.30 10.05 -6.85
C LEU A 242 -4.46 8.57 -7.21
N GLN A 243 -3.34 7.88 -7.38
CA GLN A 243 -3.32 6.43 -7.51
C GLN A 243 -2.14 5.92 -6.68
N PRO A 244 -2.34 4.99 -5.72
CA PRO A 244 -3.66 4.62 -5.19
C PRO A 244 -4.38 5.84 -4.56
N ASN A 245 -5.70 5.75 -4.39
CA ASN A 245 -6.48 6.77 -3.72
C ASN A 245 -5.99 6.93 -2.27
N ARG A 246 -6.08 8.14 -1.71
CA ARG A 246 -5.63 8.44 -0.34
C ARG A 246 -6.76 8.91 0.57
N LYS A 247 -7.93 9.27 0.03
CA LYS A 247 -9.07 9.66 0.86
C LYS A 247 -9.60 8.46 1.65
N TRP A 248 -9.46 8.53 2.97
CA TRP A 248 -9.83 7.46 3.91
C TRP A 248 -11.01 7.82 4.82
N PHE A 249 -11.63 8.99 4.64
CA PHE A 249 -12.80 9.45 5.40
C PHE A 249 -13.97 9.78 4.46
N PRO A 250 -15.23 9.76 4.93
CA PRO A 250 -15.67 9.46 6.29
C PRO A 250 -15.59 7.96 6.62
N LEU A 251 -15.18 7.63 7.84
CA LEU A 251 -15.26 6.30 8.46
C LEU A 251 -16.07 6.40 9.76
N GLY A 252 -16.23 5.29 10.50
CA GLY A 252 -16.68 5.39 11.90
C GLY A 252 -15.64 6.09 12.76
N ALA A 253 -14.63 5.35 13.21
CA ALA A 253 -13.47 5.98 13.85
C ALA A 253 -12.23 5.10 13.72
N THR A 254 -11.07 5.74 13.61
CA THR A 254 -9.79 5.11 13.92
C THR A 254 -9.51 5.33 15.40
N SER A 255 -9.22 4.24 16.10
CA SER A 255 -8.85 4.26 17.50
C SER A 255 -7.38 3.89 17.60
N GLU A 256 -6.55 4.87 17.92
CA GLU A 256 -5.10 4.77 17.73
C GLU A 256 -4.36 4.82 19.04
N PHE A 257 -3.54 3.81 19.30
CA PHE A 257 -2.59 3.84 20.41
C PHE A 257 -1.28 4.46 19.91
N ARG A 258 -1.09 5.74 20.22
CA ARG A 258 0.05 6.53 19.77
C ARG A 258 1.33 6.11 20.48
N ILE A 259 2.35 5.84 19.68
CA ILE A 259 3.72 5.63 20.11
C ILE A 259 4.48 6.94 20.02
N THR A 260 5.20 7.28 21.09
CA THR A 260 6.00 8.50 21.21
C THR A 260 7.44 8.20 21.53
N ASP A 261 8.29 9.23 21.51
CA ASP A 261 9.74 9.08 21.67
C ASP A 261 10.12 8.33 22.96
N GLY A 262 11.01 7.33 22.81
CA GLY A 262 11.37 6.38 23.86
C GLY A 262 10.23 5.55 24.44
N TYR A 263 9.12 5.35 23.72
CA TYR A 263 7.91 4.68 24.20
C TYR A 263 7.31 5.31 25.48
N LYS A 264 7.52 6.62 25.66
CA LYS A 264 7.02 7.38 26.81
C LYS A 264 5.78 8.17 26.46
N ASN A 265 4.89 8.37 27.43
CA ASN A 265 3.67 9.17 27.24
C ASN A 265 2.80 8.72 26.04
N CYS A 266 2.77 7.40 25.80
CA CYS A 266 1.89 6.78 24.81
C CYS A 266 0.44 6.89 25.30
N ARG A 267 -0.49 7.08 24.37
CA ARG A 267 -1.91 7.29 24.70
C ARG A 267 -2.85 6.96 23.55
N TRP A 268 -4.12 6.81 23.89
CA TRP A 268 -5.20 6.66 22.94
C TRP A 268 -5.68 8.01 22.38
N ARG A 269 -6.00 8.01 21.09
CA ARG A 269 -6.94 8.96 20.47
C ARG A 269 -7.96 8.23 19.61
N ILE A 270 -9.14 8.81 19.45
CA ILE A 270 -10.24 8.28 18.65
C ILE A 270 -10.78 9.42 17.79
N PHE A 271 -10.87 9.24 16.46
CA PHE A 271 -11.38 10.27 15.56
C PHE A 271 -11.91 9.69 14.24
N ASP A 272 -12.77 10.44 13.57
CA ASP A 272 -13.42 10.10 12.27
C ASP A 272 -12.68 10.70 11.06
N GLY A 273 -11.60 11.44 11.30
CA GLY A 273 -10.83 12.14 10.28
C GLY A 273 -11.37 13.52 9.88
N GLU A 274 -12.54 13.93 10.35
CA GLU A 274 -13.17 15.18 9.91
C GLU A 274 -13.85 15.98 11.04
N HIS A 275 -14.81 15.41 11.78
CA HIS A 275 -15.69 16.16 12.72
C HIS A 275 -15.60 15.70 14.19
N PHE A 276 -15.03 14.54 14.45
CA PHE A 276 -14.99 13.92 15.77
C PHE A 276 -13.55 13.63 16.18
N TYR A 277 -13.16 14.04 17.40
CA TYR A 277 -11.84 13.77 17.95
C TYR A 277 -11.89 13.76 19.48
N GLU A 278 -11.35 12.70 20.07
CA GLU A 278 -11.11 12.59 21.51
C GLU A 278 -9.72 11.99 21.75
N GLU A 279 -8.97 12.50 22.73
CA GLU A 279 -7.66 11.97 23.13
C GLU A 279 -7.59 11.88 24.65
N GLN A 280 -6.89 10.86 25.17
CA GLN A 280 -6.74 10.72 26.61
C GLN A 280 -6.09 11.97 27.25
N PRO A 281 -6.46 12.32 28.50
CA PRO A 281 -5.76 13.35 29.24
C PRO A 281 -4.35 12.88 29.66
N GLU A 282 -3.44 13.84 29.86
CA GLU A 282 -2.04 13.57 30.25
C GLU A 282 -1.90 12.71 31.51
N SER A 283 -2.85 12.81 32.45
CA SER A 283 -2.89 12.00 33.66
C SER A 283 -3.07 10.49 33.42
N GLN A 284 -3.47 10.09 32.21
CA GLN A 284 -3.67 8.69 31.80
C GLN A 284 -2.60 8.21 30.82
N TYR A 285 -1.63 9.06 30.46
CA TYR A 285 -0.53 8.64 29.59
C TYR A 285 0.29 7.56 30.26
N ARG A 286 0.81 6.62 29.46
CA ARG A 286 1.60 5.49 29.96
C ARG A 286 2.81 5.23 29.10
N ASN A 287 3.79 4.56 29.70
CA ASN A 287 4.92 4.04 28.96
C ASN A 287 4.58 2.63 28.48
N VAL A 288 5.11 2.25 27.34
CA VAL A 288 5.12 0.85 26.90
C VAL A 288 6.56 0.36 26.78
N VAL A 289 6.73 -0.94 26.88
CA VAL A 289 8.00 -1.64 26.74
C VAL A 289 8.04 -2.28 25.35
N GLU A 290 9.08 -1.96 24.59
CA GLU A 290 9.39 -2.59 23.31
C GLU A 290 9.53 -4.11 23.45
N GLY A 291 9.01 -4.86 22.48
CA GLY A 291 9.00 -6.32 22.47
C GLY A 291 8.05 -6.98 23.48
N LYS A 292 7.37 -6.21 24.34
CA LYS A 292 6.34 -6.74 25.23
C LYS A 292 5.01 -6.89 24.50
N VAL A 293 4.30 -7.99 24.78
CA VAL A 293 2.98 -8.28 24.23
C VAL A 293 1.92 -7.58 25.07
N TYR A 294 1.02 -6.86 24.41
CA TYR A 294 -0.13 -6.22 25.03
C TYR A 294 -1.42 -6.79 24.47
N GLY A 295 -2.43 -7.02 25.30
CA GLY A 295 -3.80 -7.17 24.84
C GLY A 295 -4.33 -5.81 24.39
N ILE A 296 -5.03 -5.79 23.26
CA ILE A 296 -5.67 -4.59 22.70
C ILE A 296 -7.12 -4.93 22.36
N LYS A 297 -8.05 -4.07 22.80
CA LYS A 297 -9.48 -4.29 22.60
C LYS A 297 -10.19 -3.01 22.23
N HIS A 298 -11.06 -3.11 21.23
CA HIS A 298 -11.85 -2.02 20.69
C HIS A 298 -13.31 -2.43 20.63
N ARG A 299 -14.19 -1.51 21.00
CA ARG A 299 -15.64 -1.68 20.94
C ARG A 299 -16.26 -0.53 20.18
N VAL A 300 -17.20 -0.83 19.30
CA VAL A 300 -18.09 0.14 18.67
C VAL A 300 -19.54 -0.29 18.87
N GLU A 301 -20.38 0.60 19.39
CA GLU A 301 -21.80 0.35 19.59
C GLU A 301 -22.64 1.61 19.36
N ASP A 302 -23.84 1.43 18.82
CA ASP A 302 -24.83 2.50 18.74
C ASP A 302 -25.49 2.72 20.11
N LEU A 303 -25.53 3.97 20.55
CA LEU A 303 -26.31 4.41 21.71
C LEU A 303 -27.67 4.96 21.28
N SER A 304 -27.73 5.55 20.08
CA SER A 304 -28.95 6.05 19.45
C SER A 304 -28.76 6.15 17.92
N ASP A 305 -29.78 6.63 17.20
CA ASP A 305 -29.68 6.84 15.75
C ASP A 305 -28.59 7.86 15.36
N THR A 306 -28.18 8.73 16.28
CA THR A 306 -27.17 9.77 16.04
C THR A 306 -25.94 9.65 16.93
N GLU A 307 -25.89 8.69 17.86
CA GLU A 307 -24.78 8.53 18.80
C GLU A 307 -24.13 7.16 18.66
N THR A 308 -22.81 7.17 18.49
CA THR A 308 -21.98 5.96 18.49
C THR A 308 -20.90 6.07 19.56
N GLN A 309 -20.80 5.05 20.39
CA GLN A 309 -19.77 4.93 21.42
C GLN A 309 -18.62 4.08 20.91
N TYR A 310 -17.41 4.61 21.07
CA TYR A 310 -16.15 3.92 20.86
C TYR A 310 -15.46 3.73 22.21
N SER A 311 -15.07 2.50 22.53
CA SER A 311 -14.34 2.20 23.77
C SER A 311 -13.08 1.40 23.48
N VAL A 312 -11.97 1.76 24.11
CA VAL A 312 -10.65 1.17 23.84
C VAL A 312 -9.90 0.85 25.13
N LYS A 313 -9.10 -0.22 25.11
CA LYS A 313 -8.15 -0.52 26.17
C LYS A 313 -6.93 -1.30 25.70
N LEU A 314 -5.83 -1.10 26.42
CA LEU A 314 -4.56 -1.81 26.28
C LEU A 314 -4.12 -2.32 27.65
N TRP A 315 -3.65 -3.54 27.74
CA TRP A 315 -3.09 -4.10 28.98
C TRP A 315 -1.92 -5.02 28.67
N GLU A 316 -1.04 -5.26 29.64
CA GLU A 316 0.03 -6.25 29.47
C GLU A 316 -0.61 -7.64 29.31
N ALA A 317 -0.25 -8.40 28.27
CA ALA A 317 -0.96 -9.63 27.94
C ALA A 317 -0.80 -10.75 28.98
N ASP A 318 0.20 -10.65 29.85
CA ASP A 318 0.42 -11.53 31.01
C ASP A 318 -0.39 -11.12 32.26
N ALA A 319 -1.08 -9.98 32.21
CA ALA A 319 -2.02 -9.55 33.23
C ALA A 319 -3.48 -9.88 32.83
N PRO A 320 -4.41 -10.01 33.80
CA PRO A 320 -5.83 -10.08 33.50
C PRO A 320 -6.31 -8.86 32.71
N GLU A 321 -7.26 -9.07 31.78
CA GLU A 321 -7.94 -7.98 31.08
C GLU A 321 -8.62 -7.05 32.11
N PRO A 322 -8.38 -5.72 32.08
CA PRO A 322 -9.04 -4.78 32.97
C PRO A 322 -10.56 -4.70 32.74
N ASP A 323 -11.32 -4.57 33.83
CA ASP A 323 -12.79 -4.38 33.76
C ASP A 323 -13.19 -3.01 33.18
N THR A 324 -12.32 -2.01 33.27
CA THR A 324 -12.57 -0.64 32.80
C THR A 324 -11.94 -0.37 31.44
N TRP A 325 -12.56 0.54 30.68
CA TRP A 325 -12.00 1.08 29.44
C TRP A 325 -10.99 2.19 29.73
N ASP A 326 -9.94 2.29 28.90
CA ASP A 326 -8.93 3.34 29.02
C ASP A 326 -9.44 4.69 28.48
N LEU A 327 -10.21 4.64 27.40
CA LEU A 327 -10.86 5.79 26.79
C LEU A 327 -12.22 5.35 26.23
N ILE A 328 -13.24 6.16 26.50
CA ILE A 328 -14.59 6.06 25.94
C ILE A 328 -14.87 7.39 25.28
N ALA A 329 -15.31 7.37 24.03
CA ALA A 329 -15.62 8.55 23.25
C ALA A 329 -16.97 8.36 22.53
N ILE A 330 -17.81 9.40 22.53
CA ILE A 330 -19.14 9.36 21.90
C ILE A 330 -19.14 10.34 20.73
N GLU A 331 -19.31 9.81 19.53
CA GLU A 331 -19.59 10.62 18.34
C GLU A 331 -21.09 10.92 18.30
N THR A 332 -21.46 12.20 18.22
CA THR A 332 -22.85 12.64 18.02
C THR A 332 -22.99 13.30 16.64
N SER A 333 -23.55 12.59 15.67
CA SER A 333 -23.65 13.06 14.28
C SER A 333 -24.76 12.34 13.50
N GLU A 334 -25.57 13.10 12.75
CA GLU A 334 -26.51 12.54 11.76
C GLU A 334 -25.80 11.93 10.54
N LYS A 335 -24.51 12.21 10.37
CA LYS A 335 -23.67 11.71 9.27
C LYS A 335 -22.71 10.59 9.69
N ARG A 336 -22.82 10.11 10.94
CA ARG A 336 -21.99 9.02 11.46
C ARG A 336 -22.05 7.80 10.54
N GLN A 337 -20.98 7.01 10.49
CA GLN A 337 -21.07 5.74 9.79
C GLN A 337 -21.89 4.73 10.62
N PRO A 338 -23.02 4.22 10.10
CA PRO A 338 -23.87 3.30 10.86
C PRO A 338 -23.25 1.91 10.98
N GLY A 339 -22.35 1.54 10.07
CA GLY A 339 -21.71 0.24 10.04
C GLY A 339 -20.56 0.20 9.04
N GLY A 340 -19.86 -0.93 9.00
CA GLY A 340 -18.68 -1.09 8.16
C GLY A 340 -17.77 -2.18 8.68
N SER A 341 -16.78 -2.50 7.87
CA SER A 341 -15.73 -3.45 8.22
C SER A 341 -14.78 -2.87 9.28
N CYS A 342 -13.71 -3.59 9.55
CA CYS A 342 -12.72 -3.24 10.54
C CYS A 342 -11.32 -3.29 9.90
N LEU A 343 -10.40 -2.46 10.40
CA LEU A 343 -9.00 -2.47 10.01
C LEU A 343 -8.11 -2.86 11.20
N LEU A 344 -7.11 -3.69 10.98
CA LEU A 344 -5.86 -3.64 11.74
C LEU A 344 -4.91 -2.68 11.03
N LEU A 345 -4.34 -1.74 11.77
CA LEU A 345 -3.58 -0.65 11.18
C LEU A 345 -2.29 -0.38 11.94
N ALA A 346 -1.18 -0.29 11.20
CA ALA A 346 0.13 0.07 11.69
C ALA A 346 0.64 1.28 10.92
N HIS A 347 0.80 2.41 11.61
CA HIS A 347 1.29 3.64 11.01
C HIS A 347 2.66 3.96 11.57
N HIS A 348 3.68 3.86 10.73
CA HIS A 348 5.07 4.08 11.11
C HIS A 348 5.55 3.26 12.31
N THR A 349 4.96 2.07 12.49
CA THR A 349 5.32 1.12 13.54
C THR A 349 5.67 -0.25 12.94
N ASP A 350 6.69 -0.89 13.50
CA ASP A 350 6.96 -2.32 13.33
C ASP A 350 6.17 -3.05 14.41
N VAL A 351 5.13 -3.78 14.00
CA VAL A 351 4.21 -4.43 14.93
C VAL A 351 3.85 -5.82 14.48
N THR A 352 3.68 -6.70 15.45
CA THR A 352 2.98 -7.97 15.27
C THR A 352 1.60 -7.86 15.92
N PHE A 353 0.55 -8.17 15.15
CA PHE A 353 -0.78 -8.42 15.69
C PHE A 353 -0.99 -9.92 15.88
N GLY A 354 -1.47 -10.32 17.06
CA GLY A 354 -1.83 -11.71 17.34
C GLY A 354 -3.19 -12.08 16.76
N ASN A 355 -3.72 -13.23 17.15
CA ASN A 355 -5.03 -13.71 16.69
C ASN A 355 -6.13 -12.65 16.87
N ILE A 356 -7.07 -12.61 15.93
CA ILE A 356 -8.18 -11.67 15.95
C ILE A 356 -9.42 -12.41 16.46
N TYR A 357 -10.15 -11.80 17.39
CA TYR A 357 -11.45 -12.27 17.86
C TYR A 357 -12.46 -11.14 17.76
N VAL A 358 -13.54 -11.36 17.03
CA VAL A 358 -14.61 -10.39 16.84
C VAL A 358 -15.93 -10.97 17.35
N ASN A 359 -16.54 -10.28 18.30
CA ASN A 359 -17.82 -10.67 18.87
C ASN A 359 -18.90 -9.61 18.59
N PRO A 360 -20.14 -10.01 18.26
CA PRO A 360 -21.24 -9.08 18.22
C PRO A 360 -21.52 -8.53 19.62
N ILE A 361 -21.88 -7.25 19.70
CA ILE A 361 -22.47 -6.69 20.90
C ILE A 361 -23.97 -6.83 20.71
N HIS A 362 -24.61 -7.63 21.57
CA HIS A 362 -26.06 -7.65 21.61
C HIS A 362 -26.52 -6.31 22.16
N ASP A 363 -27.42 -5.64 21.43
CA ASP A 363 -27.98 -4.35 21.83
C ASP A 363 -28.37 -4.41 23.31
N ALA A 364 -27.91 -3.43 24.09
CA ALA A 364 -28.52 -3.16 25.37
C ALA A 364 -29.99 -2.82 25.07
N LYS A 365 -30.90 -3.73 25.46
CA LYS A 365 -32.34 -3.55 25.30
C LYS A 365 -32.84 -2.22 25.86
#